data_AF-A0A6B0ZLS5-F1
#
_entry.id   AF-A0A6B0ZLS5-F1
#
_cell.length_a   1.000
_cell.length_b   1.000
_cell.length_c   1.000
_cell.angle_alpha   90.00
_cell.angle_beta   90.00
_cell.angle_gamma   90.00
#
_symmetry.space_group_name_H-M   'P 1'
#
loop_
_entity.id
_entity.type
_entity.pdbx_description
1 polymer ?
#
loop_
_entity_poly.entity_id
_entity_poly.type
_entity_poly.pdbx_seq_one_letter_code
_entity_poly.pdbx_strand_id
1 'polypeptide(L)' 'MAYGRCVDESPDVFFPSDGLGVEIAKKICQECLVQEACLAYALCNRIKHGVWGGRSERQRRRLLRQAAAA' A
#
# COMPACT_ATOMS: atom_id res chain seq x y z
N MET A 1 -1.13 17.28 -11.08
CA MET A 1 0.08 16.48 -10.78
C MET A 1 -0.34 15.39 -9.81
N ALA A 2 -0.29 14.13 -10.25
CA ALA A 2 -0.51 13.00 -9.36
C ALA A 2 0.86 12.37 -9.11
N TYR A 3 1.32 12.42 -7.86
CA TYR A 3 2.70 12.04 -7.51
C TYR A 3 2.90 10.53 -7.32
N GLY A 4 1.83 9.74 -7.39
CA GLY A 4 1.85 8.30 -7.20
C GLY A 4 1.94 7.55 -8.52
N ARG A 5 2.83 6.55 -8.60
CA ARG A 5 2.95 5.65 -9.76
C ARG A 5 1.69 4.82 -10.02
N CYS A 6 0.82 4.69 -9.02
CA CYS A 6 -0.48 4.02 -9.13
C CYS A 6 -1.50 4.75 -10.02
N VAL A 7 -1.24 6.01 -10.39
CA VAL A 7 -2.19 6.81 -11.18
C VAL A 7 -2.20 6.39 -12.65
N ASP A 8 -1.07 5.89 -13.14
CA ASP A 8 -0.91 5.42 -14.52
C ASP A 8 -1.39 3.97 -14.72
N GLU A 9 -1.82 3.32 -13.63
CA GLU A 9 -2.11 1.89 -13.57
C GLU A 9 -3.58 1.65 -13.19
N SER A 10 -4.13 0.49 -13.55
CA SER A 10 -5.52 0.15 -13.21
C SER A 10 -5.70 0.02 -11.68
N PRO A 11 -6.81 0.54 -11.10
CA PRO A 11 -7.15 0.33 -9.69
C PRO A 11 -7.16 -1.14 -9.28
N ASP A 12 -7.58 -2.06 -10.16
CA ASP A 12 -7.67 -3.50 -9.88
C ASP A 12 -6.33 -4.11 -9.51
N VAL A 13 -5.23 -3.52 -9.99
CA VAL A 13 -3.87 -3.94 -9.63
C VAL A 13 -3.62 -3.72 -8.13
N PHE A 14 -4.10 -2.60 -7.58
CA PHE A 14 -3.89 -2.23 -6.17
C PHE A 14 -4.96 -2.80 -5.23
N PHE A 15 -6.08 -3.30 -5.76
CA PHE A 15 -7.11 -4.00 -5.02
C PHE A 15 -7.26 -5.46 -5.49
N PRO A 16 -6.18 -6.26 -5.43
CA PRO A 16 -6.20 -7.63 -5.93
C PRO A 16 -7.01 -8.56 -5.01
N SER A 17 -7.60 -9.59 -5.60
CA SER A 17 -8.31 -10.65 -4.87
C SER A 17 -7.40 -11.81 -4.47
N ASP A 18 -6.17 -11.85 -4.98
CA ASP A 18 -5.23 -12.96 -4.85
C ASP A 18 -3.82 -12.49 -4.41
N GLY A 19 -3.00 -13.44 -3.98
CA GLY A 19 -1.65 -13.15 -3.47
C GLY A 19 -0.67 -12.69 -4.55
N LEU A 20 -0.85 -13.12 -5.81
CA LEU A 20 0.04 -12.72 -6.91
C LEU A 20 -0.16 -11.24 -7.24
N GLY A 21 -1.42 -10.79 -7.32
CA GLY A 21 -1.75 -9.38 -7.54
C GLY A 21 -1.15 -8.46 -6.47
N VAL A 22 -1.12 -8.91 -5.20
CA VAL A 22 -0.46 -8.15 -4.12
C VAL A 22 1.03 -7.93 -4.38
N GLU A 23 1.75 -8.95 -4.87
CA GLU A 23 3.17 -8.82 -5.16
C GLU A 23 3.44 -7.95 -6.40
N ILE A 24 2.56 -8.00 -7.41
CA ILE A 24 2.63 -7.10 -8.57
C ILE A 24 2.46 -5.63 -8.12
N ALA A 25 1.41 -5.34 -7.36
CA ALA A 25 1.16 -3.98 -6.85
C ALA A 25 2.30 -3.46 -5.98
N LYS A 26 2.92 -4.34 -5.18
CA LYS A 26 4.07 -4.00 -4.35
C LYS A 26 5.29 -3.62 -5.20
N LYS A 27 5.54 -4.30 -6.32
CA LYS A 27 6.62 -3.94 -7.24
C LYS A 27 6.41 -2.54 -7.83
N ILE A 28 5.19 -2.23 -8.28
CA ILE A 28 4.87 -0.89 -8.78
C ILE A 28 5.08 0.17 -7.70
N CYS A 29 4.66 -0.12 -6.47
CA CYS A 29 4.87 0.77 -5.34
C CYS A 29 6.35 0.98 -4.96
N GLN A 30 7.29 0.11 -5.36
CA GLN A 30 8.72 0.28 -5.08
C GLN A 30 9.37 1.37 -5.92
N GLU A 31 8.82 1.65 -7.11
CA GLU A 31 9.29 2.72 -7.99
C GLU A 31 8.61 4.08 -7.70
N CYS A 32 7.78 4.14 -6.65
CA CYS A 32 6.99 5.31 -6.31
C CYS A 32 7.72 6.23 -5.34
N LEU A 33 7.95 7.49 -5.73
CA LEU A 33 8.64 8.49 -4.90
C LEU A 33 7.88 8.85 -3.61
N VAL A 34 6.55 8.70 -3.60
CA VAL A 34 5.69 9.01 -2.45
C VAL A 34 5.34 7.78 -1.62
N GLN A 35 6.12 6.70 -1.71
CA GLN A 35 5.84 5.44 -1.01
C GLN A 35 5.64 5.63 0.49
N GLU A 36 6.52 6.37 1.16
CA GLU A 36 6.48 6.60 2.61
C GLU A 36 5.26 7.43 3.02
N ALA A 37 5.01 8.55 2.32
CA ALA A 37 3.85 9.40 2.57
C ALA A 37 2.53 8.64 2.32
N CYS A 38 2.47 7.82 1.28
CA CYS A 38 1.33 6.95 0.97
C CYS A 38 1.09 5.91 2.08
N LEU A 39 2.17 5.30 2.59
CA LEU A 39 2.08 4.34 3.70
C LEU A 39 1.59 5.03 4.98
N ALA A 40 2.16 6.19 5.31
CA ALA A 40 1.74 6.98 6.48
C ALA A 40 0.26 7.34 6.37
N TYR A 41 -0.19 7.84 5.22
CA TYR A 41 -1.59 8.13 4.96
C TYR A 41 -2.49 6.90 5.19
N ALA A 42 -2.11 5.74 4.65
CA ALA A 42 -2.90 4.52 4.80
C ALA A 42 -2.97 4.02 6.25
N LEU A 43 -1.90 4.21 7.03
CA LEU A 43 -1.86 3.85 8.45
C LEU A 43 -2.70 4.82 9.30
N CYS A 44 -2.54 6.13 9.10
CA CYS A 44 -3.29 7.17 9.81
C CYS A 44 -4.80 7.03 9.57
N ASN A 45 -5.21 6.81 8.33
CA ASN A 45 -6.63 6.65 7.96
C ASN A 45 -7.17 5.23 8.17
N ARG A 46 -6.36 4.30 8.70
CA ARG A 46 -6.73 2.89 8.94
C ARG A 46 -7.35 2.23 7.70
N ILE A 47 -6.77 2.49 6.52
CA ILE A 47 -7.29 1.95 5.26
C ILE A 47 -7.18 0.43 5.28
N LYS A 48 -8.34 -0.22 5.17
CA LYS A 48 -8.47 -1.67 5.38
C LYS A 48 -8.06 -2.49 4.18
N HIS A 49 -8.24 -2.01 2.96
CA HIS A 49 -8.07 -2.82 1.75
C HIS A 49 -6.97 -2.30 0.81
N GLY A 50 -6.55 -3.17 -0.09
CA GLY A 50 -5.59 -2.87 -1.14
C GLY A 50 -4.15 -2.69 -0.69
N VAL A 51 -3.26 -2.47 -1.65
CA VAL A 51 -1.83 -2.23 -1.46
C VAL A 51 -1.56 -0.73 -1.45
N TRP A 52 -0.91 -0.27 -0.39
CA TRP A 52 -0.61 1.16 -0.17
C TRP A 52 0.83 1.29 0.31
N GLY A 53 1.59 2.21 -0.30
CA GLY A 53 2.99 2.46 0.06
C GLY A 53 3.85 1.20 0.10
N GLY A 54 3.65 0.28 -0.86
CA GLY A 54 4.41 -0.97 -0.94
C GLY A 54 4.06 -2.01 0.13
N ARG A 55 2.97 -1.81 0.87
CA ARG A 55 2.52 -2.73 1.94
C ARG A 55 1.12 -3.26 1.66
N SER A 56 0.97 -4.57 1.82
CA SER A 56 -0.34 -5.22 1.82
C SER A 56 -1.12 -4.89 3.10
N GLU A 57 -2.44 -5.07 3.05
CA GLU A 57 -3.33 -4.97 4.20
C GLU A 57 -2.79 -5.73 5.44
N ARG A 58 -2.33 -6.98 5.26
CA ARG A 58 -1.78 -7.80 6.35
C ARG A 58 -0.51 -7.19 6.93
N GLN A 59 0.37 -6.63 6.09
CA GLN A 59 1.59 -5.96 6.53
C GLN A 59 1.27 -4.69 7.31
N ARG A 60 0.34 -3.85 6.81
CA ARG A 60 -0.11 -2.64 7.52
C ARG A 60 -0.69 -2.96 8.89
N ARG A 61 -1.51 -4.00 9.00
CA ARG A 61 -2.02 -4.48 10.30
C ARG A 61 -0.91 -4.91 11.26
N ARG A 62 0.17 -5.50 10.77
CA ARG A 62 1.32 -5.87 11.62
C ARG A 62 2.03 -4.62 12.13
N LEU A 63 2.23 -3.61 11.27
CA LEU A 63 2.84 -2.33 11.66
C LEU A 63 2.01 -1.62 12.73
N LEU A 64 0.69 -1.51 12.56
CA LEU A 64 -0.19 -0.90 13.56
C LEU A 64 -0.15 -1.64 14.91
N ARG A 65 -0.09 -2.97 14.90
CA ARG A 65 0.05 -3.76 16.13
C ARG A 65 1.40 -3.56 16.81
N GLN A 66 2.48 -3.46 16.04
CA GLN A 66 3.81 -3.17 16.57
C GLN A 66 3.89 -1.77 17.18
N ALA A 67 3.32 -0.77 16.51
CA ALA A 67 3.26 0.59 17.00
C ALA A 67 2.41 0.74 18.27
N ALA A 68 1.38 -0.08 18.46
CA ALA A 68 0.56 -0.10 19.68
C ALA A 68 1.20 -0.86 20.85
N ALA A 69 2.23 -1.67 20.59
CA ALA A 69 2.93 -2.46 21.60
C ALA A 69 4.24 -1.79 22.09
N ALA A 70 4.58 -0.64 21.51
CA ALA A 70 5.71 0.21 21.89
C ALA A 70 5.19 1.41 22.68
#